data_AF-L9L2I6-F1
#
_entry.id   AF-L9L2I6-F1
#
_cell.length_a   1.000
_cell.length_b   1.000
_cell.length_c   1.000
_cell.angle_alpha   90.00
_cell.angle_beta   90.00
_cell.angle_gamma   90.00
#
_symmetry.space_group_name_H-M   'P 1'
#
loop_
_entity.id
_entity.type
_entity.pdbx_description
1 polymer ?
#
loop_
_entity_poly.entity_id
_entity_poly.type
_entity_poly.pdbx_seq_one_letter_code
_entity_poly.pdbx_strand_id
1 'polypeptide(L)'
;MAPLGPMVASAFQEEMAEMAEKERKVKREQQCSVLTEFGADFQCPCITTRTFIKTQTRSDLSKITEAGGCLKGKTGPLGLIGEKGDQGETGKKGPTGPEGEKGEVGPVGPPGPKGDRGEPGDPGLPGVCRCGSIVLKSAFSVGITTSYPEERLPIIFNKVLFNEGEHYNPATGKFICAFPGIYYFSYDITLANKHLAIGLVHNGQYRIRTFDANTGNHDVASGSTVIYLQPEDEVWLEIFFTDQNGLFSDPGWADSLFSGFLLYVDTDYLDSISEDDEL
;
A
#
# COMPACT_ATOMS: atom_id res chain seq x y z
N MET A 1 -2.11 64.20 -2.11
CA MET A 1 -2.29 62.73 -1.96
C MET A 1 -1.88 62.10 -3.28
N ALA A 2 -0.68 61.53 -3.36
CA ALA A 2 -0.20 60.84 -4.55
C ALA A 2 -0.72 59.38 -4.55
N PRO A 3 -1.06 58.79 -5.71
CA PRO A 3 -1.53 57.42 -5.75
C PRO A 3 -0.33 56.46 -5.67
N LEU A 4 -0.41 55.49 -4.76
CA LEU A 4 0.52 54.36 -4.67
C LEU A 4 -0.05 53.18 -5.47
N GLY A 5 0.62 52.86 -6.57
CA GLY A 5 0.50 51.66 -7.40
C GLY A 5 1.42 51.83 -8.62
N PRO A 6 1.97 50.78 -9.29
CA PRO A 6 1.80 49.33 -9.15
C PRO A 6 3.17 48.62 -9.14
N MET A 7 3.92 48.61 -8.03
CA MET A 7 5.26 47.96 -8.01
C MET A 7 5.25 46.50 -7.54
N VAL A 8 4.18 46.04 -6.88
CA VAL A 8 4.14 44.69 -6.31
C VAL A 8 3.74 43.64 -7.36
N ALA A 9 2.97 44.02 -8.38
CA ALA A 9 2.56 43.12 -9.46
C ALA A 9 3.68 42.84 -10.46
N SER A 10 4.58 43.81 -10.72
CA SER A 10 5.69 43.63 -11.66
C SER A 10 6.81 42.76 -11.09
N ALA A 11 7.10 42.89 -9.78
CA ALA A 11 8.13 42.09 -9.11
C ALA A 11 7.78 40.59 -9.08
N PHE A 12 6.50 40.24 -8.93
CA PHE A 12 6.04 38.85 -8.98
C PHE A 12 6.07 38.27 -10.41
N GLN A 13 5.81 39.07 -11.45
CA GLN A 13 5.96 38.64 -12.84
C GLN A 13 7.43 38.41 -13.21
N GLU A 14 8.35 39.24 -12.69
CA GLU A 14 9.79 39.06 -12.89
C GLU A 14 10.31 37.79 -12.20
N GLU A 15 9.88 37.49 -10.96
CA GLU A 15 10.26 36.23 -10.29
C GLU A 15 9.74 34.97 -11.01
N MET A 16 8.53 35.01 -11.58
CA MET A 16 7.97 33.86 -12.32
C MET A 16 8.65 33.65 -13.69
N ALA A 17 9.04 34.74 -14.37
CA ALA A 17 9.84 34.66 -15.59
C ALA A 17 11.24 34.10 -15.30
N GLU A 18 11.85 34.51 -14.18
CA GLU A 18 13.16 33.99 -13.74
C GLU A 18 13.07 32.49 -13.38
N MET A 19 11.99 32.05 -12.74
CA MET A 19 11.77 30.63 -12.44
C MET A 19 11.60 29.77 -13.70
N ALA A 20 10.83 30.25 -14.69
CA ALA A 20 10.63 29.57 -15.97
C ALA A 20 11.92 29.51 -16.83
N GLU A 21 12.77 30.55 -16.76
CA GLU A 21 14.07 30.55 -17.43
C GLU A 21 15.07 29.62 -16.73
N LYS A 22 15.02 29.53 -15.39
CA LYS A 22 15.83 28.61 -14.58
C LYS A 22 15.48 27.14 -14.86
N GLU A 23 14.20 26.82 -15.04
CA GLU A 23 13.75 25.48 -15.45
C GLU A 23 14.17 25.12 -16.89
N ARG A 24 14.13 26.09 -17.83
CA ARG A 24 14.68 25.91 -19.19
C ARG A 24 16.19 25.65 -19.17
N LYS A 25 16.93 26.26 -18.24
CA LYS A 25 18.38 26.06 -18.09
C LYS A 25 18.73 24.71 -17.48
N VAL A 26 17.97 24.26 -16.47
CA VAL A 26 18.12 22.91 -15.87
C VAL A 26 17.79 21.81 -16.87
N LYS A 27 16.70 21.95 -17.66
CA LYS A 27 16.39 21.00 -18.76
C LYS A 27 17.47 20.95 -19.83
N ARG A 28 18.11 22.09 -20.16
CA ARG A 28 19.25 22.13 -21.10
C ARG A 28 20.52 21.51 -20.53
N GLU A 29 20.81 21.70 -19.25
CA GLU A 29 22.00 21.12 -18.60
C GLU A 29 21.87 19.60 -18.39
N GLN A 30 20.68 19.08 -18.04
CA GLN A 30 20.42 17.64 -17.99
C GLN A 30 20.41 16.98 -19.38
N GLN A 31 19.96 17.69 -20.42
CA GLN A 31 20.04 17.17 -21.79
C GLN A 31 21.48 17.22 -22.35
N CYS A 32 22.32 18.12 -21.85
CA CYS A 32 23.74 18.16 -22.19
C CYS A 32 24.57 17.11 -21.42
N SER A 33 24.19 16.72 -20.20
CA SER A 33 24.89 15.66 -19.46
C SER A 33 24.64 14.26 -20.04
N VAL A 34 23.50 14.03 -20.69
CA VAL A 34 23.17 12.73 -21.34
C VAL A 34 23.87 12.57 -22.70
N LEU A 35 24.25 13.67 -23.36
CA LEU A 35 24.95 13.64 -24.65
C LEU A 35 26.48 13.71 -24.54
N THR A 36 27.06 13.63 -23.33
CA THR A 36 28.51 13.62 -23.11
C THR A 36 29.05 12.28 -22.58
N GLU A 37 28.27 11.19 -22.60
CA GLU A 37 28.73 9.85 -22.19
C GLU A 37 28.69 8.76 -23.29
N PHE A 38 28.33 9.10 -24.54
CA PHE A 38 28.45 8.16 -25.66
C PHE A 38 29.40 8.69 -26.74
N GLY A 39 30.70 8.49 -26.51
CA GLY A 39 31.75 8.71 -27.49
C GLY A 39 32.97 7.83 -27.23
N ALA A 40 33.01 6.67 -27.92
CA ALA A 40 34.17 5.81 -28.22
C ALA A 40 34.81 5.07 -27.02
N ASP A 41 35.03 3.76 -26.99
CA ASP A 41 35.41 2.79 -28.03
C ASP A 41 34.85 1.41 -27.63
N PHE A 42 34.37 0.58 -28.57
CA PHE A 42 34.66 -0.86 -28.52
C PHE A 42 34.35 -1.54 -29.86
N GLN A 43 35.37 -2.23 -30.36
CA GLN A 43 35.49 -2.97 -31.61
C GLN A 43 34.45 -4.11 -31.74
N CYS A 44 33.80 -4.22 -32.89
CA CYS A 44 33.26 -5.49 -33.43
C CYS A 44 34.43 -6.37 -33.93
N PRO A 45 34.36 -7.73 -33.89
CA PRO A 45 33.54 -8.52 -34.83
C PRO A 45 33.01 -9.85 -34.20
N CYS A 46 32.08 -10.67 -34.72
CA CYS A 46 31.84 -11.19 -36.05
C CYS A 46 30.40 -11.73 -36.18
N ILE A 47 29.89 -11.63 -37.41
CA ILE A 47 28.73 -12.33 -38.00
C ILE A 47 28.99 -13.85 -38.07
N THR A 48 27.96 -14.71 -37.96
CA THR A 48 27.54 -15.71 -38.99
C THR A 48 26.38 -16.62 -38.52
N THR A 49 25.34 -16.65 -39.34
CA THR A 49 24.19 -17.57 -39.49
C THR A 49 24.38 -19.06 -39.12
N ARG A 50 23.36 -19.71 -38.51
CA ARG A 50 22.46 -20.68 -39.20
C ARG A 50 21.38 -21.28 -38.27
N THR A 51 20.19 -21.38 -38.84
CA THR A 51 18.95 -22.07 -38.45
C THR A 51 19.15 -23.52 -37.97
N PHE A 52 18.33 -23.99 -37.01
CA PHE A 52 17.47 -25.18 -37.16
C PHE A 52 16.56 -25.39 -35.93
N ILE A 53 15.26 -25.56 -36.19
CA ILE A 53 14.20 -25.90 -35.23
C ILE A 53 14.35 -27.38 -34.83
N LYS A 54 14.22 -27.69 -33.53
CA LYS A 54 13.73 -28.99 -33.05
C LYS A 54 12.74 -28.80 -31.90
N THR A 55 11.56 -29.37 -32.12
CA THR A 55 10.39 -29.51 -31.26
C THR A 55 10.58 -30.46 -30.08
N GLN A 56 9.82 -30.22 -29.01
CA GLN A 56 9.42 -31.12 -27.89
C GLN A 56 10.55 -31.57 -26.93
N THR A 57 10.42 -31.48 -25.60
CA THR A 57 9.33 -32.01 -24.76
C THR A 57 9.15 -31.27 -23.43
N ARG A 58 7.90 -31.33 -22.94
CA ARG A 58 7.38 -30.97 -21.62
C ARG A 58 8.09 -31.74 -20.49
N SER A 59 8.98 -31.07 -19.75
CA SER A 59 9.39 -31.42 -18.38
C SER A 59 10.46 -30.42 -17.94
N ASP A 60 10.05 -29.38 -17.20
CA ASP A 60 10.85 -28.71 -16.15
C ASP A 60 10.06 -27.49 -15.64
N LEU A 61 8.86 -27.77 -15.14
CA LEU A 61 8.06 -26.90 -14.29
C LEU A 61 8.02 -27.57 -12.92
N SER A 62 9.12 -27.53 -12.17
CA SER A 62 9.09 -27.99 -10.77
C SER A 62 10.21 -27.46 -9.88
N LYS A 63 10.92 -26.37 -10.23
CA LYS A 63 11.94 -25.78 -9.36
C LYS A 63 12.05 -24.28 -9.60
N ILE A 64 11.19 -23.51 -8.92
CA ILE A 64 11.45 -22.21 -8.25
C ILE A 64 10.13 -21.91 -7.56
N THR A 65 9.93 -22.55 -6.42
CA THR A 65 8.98 -22.15 -5.39
C THR A 65 9.69 -22.49 -4.09
N GLU A 66 9.49 -21.66 -3.06
CA GLU A 66 9.98 -21.85 -1.69
C GLU A 66 11.36 -21.23 -1.37
N ALA A 67 11.36 -19.91 -1.23
CA ALA A 67 12.19 -19.23 -0.25
C ALA A 67 11.31 -18.26 0.56
N GLY A 68 10.29 -18.79 1.21
CA GLY A 68 9.48 -18.10 2.22
C GLY A 68 9.70 -18.77 3.56
N GLY A 69 10.56 -18.20 4.39
CA GLY A 69 10.84 -18.71 5.73
C GLY A 69 9.58 -18.66 6.61
N CYS A 70 9.02 -19.82 6.92
CA CYS A 70 8.03 -19.95 7.98
C CYS A 70 8.77 -19.94 9.31
N LEU A 71 8.69 -18.83 10.05
CA LEU A 71 9.08 -18.79 11.46
C LEU A 71 8.12 -19.72 12.21
N LYS A 72 8.63 -20.91 12.54
CA LYS A 72 7.94 -21.95 13.32
C LYS A 72 7.34 -21.31 14.57
N GLY A 73 6.01 -21.28 14.66
CA GLY A 73 5.28 -20.74 15.80
C GLY A 73 5.74 -21.35 17.12
N LYS A 74 5.72 -20.55 18.19
CA LYS A 74 6.11 -20.98 19.55
C LYS A 74 5.29 -22.21 19.95
N THR A 75 5.95 -23.27 20.39
CA THR A 75 5.31 -24.47 20.94
C THR A 75 4.32 -24.05 22.04
N GLY A 76 3.08 -24.49 21.94
CA GLY A 76 2.05 -24.22 22.95
C GLY A 76 2.45 -24.72 24.34
N PRO A 77 1.83 -24.18 25.41
CA PRO A 77 2.13 -24.59 26.78
C PRO A 77 1.85 -26.07 27.00
N LEU A 78 2.69 -26.73 27.80
CA LEU A 78 2.55 -28.14 28.16
C LEU A 78 1.23 -28.35 28.91
N GLY A 79 0.43 -29.34 28.50
CA GLY A 79 -0.83 -29.69 29.18
C GLY A 79 -0.63 -30.05 30.65
N LEU A 80 -1.65 -29.81 31.47
CA LEU A 80 -1.64 -30.06 32.91
C LEU A 80 -1.43 -31.55 33.22
N ILE A 81 -0.58 -31.86 34.20
CA ILE A 81 -0.33 -33.22 34.68
C ILE A 81 -1.60 -33.74 35.36
N GLY A 82 -2.10 -34.90 34.92
CA GLY A 82 -3.29 -35.53 35.52
C GLY A 82 -3.13 -35.83 37.01
N GLU A 83 -4.23 -35.71 37.76
CA GLU A 83 -4.26 -35.90 39.21
C GLU A 83 -3.85 -37.33 39.62
N LYS A 84 -3.08 -37.43 40.72
CA LYS A 84 -2.60 -38.71 41.25
C LYS A 84 -3.76 -39.47 41.88
N GLY A 85 -4.01 -40.70 41.42
CA GLY A 85 -5.05 -41.56 41.98
C GLY A 85 -4.90 -41.81 43.49
N ASP A 86 -6.04 -41.86 44.18
CA ASP A 86 -6.12 -41.99 45.64
C ASP A 86 -5.56 -43.31 46.17
N GLN A 87 -4.95 -43.27 47.36
CA GLN A 87 -4.40 -44.44 48.05
C GLN A 87 -5.52 -45.27 48.68
N GLY A 88 -5.53 -46.59 48.42
CA GLY A 88 -6.53 -47.50 48.96
C GLY A 88 -6.56 -47.54 50.50
N GLU A 89 -7.77 -47.63 51.07
CA GLU A 89 -8.02 -47.57 52.52
C GLU A 89 -7.40 -48.77 53.29
N THR A 90 -6.79 -48.47 54.44
CA THR A 90 -6.21 -49.48 55.34
C THR A 90 -7.30 -50.30 56.05
N GLY A 91 -7.21 -51.63 55.99
CA GLY A 91 -8.15 -52.54 56.64
C GLY A 91 -8.25 -52.34 58.16
N LYS A 92 -9.49 -52.39 58.69
CA LYS A 92 -9.78 -52.18 60.12
C LYS A 92 -9.22 -53.33 60.98
N LYS A 93 -8.62 -52.97 62.12
CA LYS A 93 -8.05 -53.91 63.11
C LYS A 93 -9.15 -54.67 63.84
N GLY A 94 -9.07 -56.00 63.88
CA GLY A 94 -10.00 -56.85 64.64
C GLY A 94 -9.78 -56.77 66.16
N PRO A 95 -10.80 -57.09 66.98
CA PRO A 95 -10.72 -57.01 68.44
C PRO A 95 -9.82 -58.11 69.03
N THR A 96 -9.16 -57.78 70.15
CA THR A 96 -8.14 -58.61 70.81
C THR A 96 -8.77 -59.77 71.60
N GLY A 97 -8.34 -61.01 71.32
CA GLY A 97 -8.60 -62.19 72.16
C GLY A 97 -7.48 -62.45 73.18
N PRO A 98 -7.75 -63.17 74.29
CA PRO A 98 -6.76 -63.45 75.32
C PRO A 98 -5.66 -64.42 74.83
N GLU A 99 -4.49 -64.27 75.46
CA GLU A 99 -3.16 -64.69 75.00
C GLU A 99 -2.98 -66.21 74.84
N GLY A 100 -2.59 -66.62 73.63
CA GLY A 100 -2.01 -67.94 73.34
C GLY A 100 -0.68 -67.74 72.61
N GLU A 101 0.28 -68.66 72.80
CA GLU A 101 1.62 -68.59 72.22
C GLU A 101 1.57 -68.30 70.72
N LYS A 102 2.14 -67.15 70.35
CA LYS A 102 1.94 -66.52 69.04
C LYS A 102 2.83 -67.19 67.98
N GLY A 103 2.20 -67.86 67.02
CA GLY A 103 2.86 -68.26 65.78
C GLY A 103 3.43 -67.06 65.02
N GLU A 104 4.52 -67.29 64.30
CA GLU A 104 5.23 -66.26 63.53
C GLU A 104 4.28 -65.51 62.59
N VAL A 105 4.38 -64.18 62.58
CA VAL A 105 3.57 -63.31 61.72
C VAL A 105 3.95 -63.58 60.26
N GLY A 106 2.97 -63.96 59.44
CA GLY A 106 3.18 -64.15 58.01
C GLY A 106 3.70 -62.89 57.31
N PRO A 107 4.49 -63.03 56.23
CA PRO A 107 5.09 -61.88 55.54
C PRO A 107 4.01 -60.96 54.96
N VAL A 108 4.30 -59.65 54.94
CA VAL A 108 3.45 -58.61 54.35
C VAL A 108 3.23 -58.91 52.86
N GLY A 109 1.98 -58.80 52.40
CA GLY A 109 1.63 -59.01 51.00
C GLY A 109 2.32 -58.02 50.05
N PRO A 110 2.57 -58.41 48.79
CA PRO A 110 3.25 -57.54 47.82
C PRO A 110 2.42 -56.26 47.55
N PRO A 111 3.07 -55.13 47.23
CA PRO A 111 2.39 -53.91 46.82
C PRO A 111 1.46 -54.13 45.63
N GLY A 112 0.32 -53.45 45.61
CA GLY A 112 -0.62 -53.48 44.48
C GLY A 112 0.02 -52.95 43.19
N PRO A 113 -0.48 -53.37 42.01
CA PRO A 113 0.02 -52.90 40.73
C PRO A 113 -0.17 -51.38 40.58
N LYS A 114 0.78 -50.74 39.90
CA LYS A 114 0.71 -49.31 39.58
C LYS A 114 -0.46 -49.07 38.61
N GLY A 115 -1.29 -48.04 38.88
CA GLY A 115 -2.39 -47.65 38.00
C GLY A 115 -1.92 -47.23 36.62
N ASP A 116 -2.78 -47.41 35.62
CA ASP A 116 -2.50 -47.12 34.21
C ASP A 116 -2.25 -45.63 33.98
N ARG A 117 -1.48 -45.33 32.94
CA ARG A 117 -1.20 -43.94 32.52
C ARG A 117 -2.46 -43.34 31.92
N GLY A 118 -2.86 -42.14 32.39
CA GLY A 118 -3.97 -41.38 31.82
C GLY A 118 -3.78 -41.11 30.32
N GLU A 119 -4.89 -40.99 29.61
CA GLU A 119 -4.88 -40.75 28.17
C GLU A 119 -4.22 -39.41 27.81
N PRO A 120 -3.53 -39.32 26.66
CA PRO A 120 -3.04 -38.04 26.15
C PRO A 120 -4.19 -37.05 25.96
N GLY A 121 -4.01 -35.80 26.40
CA GLY A 121 -4.97 -34.74 26.12
C GLY A 121 -5.12 -34.49 24.62
N ASP A 122 -6.29 -34.00 24.22
CA ASP A 122 -6.59 -33.72 22.82
C ASP A 122 -5.60 -32.70 22.21
N PRO A 123 -5.24 -32.85 20.92
CA PRO A 123 -4.47 -31.84 20.22
C PRO A 123 -5.17 -30.47 20.30
N GLY A 124 -4.40 -29.41 20.57
CA GLY A 124 -4.89 -28.04 20.47
C GLY A 124 -5.41 -27.76 19.07
N LEU A 125 -6.46 -26.94 18.96
CA LEU A 125 -7.01 -26.52 17.67
C LEU A 125 -5.90 -25.88 16.80
N PRO A 126 -5.85 -26.18 15.49
CA PRO A 126 -4.92 -25.51 14.59
C PRO A 126 -5.10 -23.99 14.65
N GLY A 127 -4.00 -23.26 14.86
CA GLY A 127 -4.00 -21.80 14.73
C GLY A 127 -4.37 -21.41 13.29
N VAL A 128 -5.32 -20.48 13.13
CA VAL A 128 -5.73 -19.99 11.81
C VAL A 128 -4.70 -19.00 11.31
N CYS A 129 -3.80 -19.42 10.41
CA CYS A 129 -2.96 -18.49 9.67
C CYS A 129 -3.80 -17.81 8.59
N ARG A 130 -4.26 -16.56 8.83
CA ARG A 130 -4.85 -15.71 7.80
C ARG A 130 -3.79 -14.91 7.04
N CYS A 131 -2.70 -15.55 6.63
CA CYS A 131 -1.75 -14.92 5.73
C CYS A 131 -2.44 -14.67 4.37
N GLY A 132 -2.87 -13.43 4.13
CA GLY A 132 -3.37 -12.97 2.82
C GLY A 132 -4.86 -12.67 2.69
N SER A 133 -5.61 -12.45 3.78
CA SER A 133 -7.07 -12.18 3.66
C SER A 133 -7.48 -10.70 3.64
N ILE A 134 -6.63 -9.77 4.08
CA ILE A 134 -6.97 -8.34 4.10
C ILE A 134 -6.23 -7.63 2.97
N VAL A 135 -6.91 -7.46 1.83
CA VAL A 135 -6.39 -6.67 0.71
C VAL A 135 -7.08 -5.32 0.74
N LEU A 136 -6.45 -4.34 1.38
CA LEU A 136 -6.90 -2.96 1.33
C LEU A 136 -6.62 -2.39 -0.06
N LYS A 137 -7.66 -1.91 -0.73
CA LYS A 137 -7.57 -1.34 -2.07
C LYS A 137 -8.17 0.06 -2.04
N SER A 138 -7.43 1.01 -2.58
CA SER A 138 -7.87 2.38 -2.77
C SER A 138 -7.24 2.87 -4.06
N ALA A 139 -8.06 3.05 -5.09
CA ALA A 139 -7.59 3.49 -6.38
C ALA A 139 -8.74 4.10 -7.18
N PHE A 140 -8.46 5.23 -7.83
CA PHE A 140 -9.40 5.89 -8.73
C PHE A 140 -8.69 6.37 -9.99
N SER A 141 -9.46 6.46 -11.05
CA SER A 141 -9.08 7.10 -12.30
C SER A 141 -10.33 7.76 -12.87
N VAL A 142 -10.25 9.06 -13.08
CA VAL A 142 -11.38 9.90 -13.47
C VAL A 142 -10.98 10.83 -14.59
N GLY A 143 -11.92 11.10 -15.47
CA GLY A 143 -11.83 12.10 -16.52
C GLY A 143 -12.83 13.23 -16.28
N ILE A 144 -12.62 14.33 -16.99
CA ILE A 144 -13.56 15.45 -17.04
C ILE A 144 -14.22 15.49 -18.41
N THR A 145 -15.48 15.93 -18.49
CA THR A 145 -16.18 16.13 -19.77
C THR A 145 -16.44 17.59 -20.09
N THR A 146 -16.19 18.49 -19.14
CA THR A 146 -16.39 19.93 -19.28
C THR A 146 -15.06 20.63 -19.49
N SER A 147 -14.97 21.47 -20.52
CA SER A 147 -13.82 22.34 -20.74
C SER A 147 -13.95 23.64 -19.93
N TYR A 148 -12.81 24.27 -19.62
CA TYR A 148 -12.73 25.56 -18.93
C TYR A 148 -13.45 25.60 -17.57
N PRO A 149 -13.09 24.72 -16.61
CA PRO A 149 -13.68 24.72 -15.29
C PRO A 149 -13.44 26.04 -14.54
N GLU A 150 -14.24 26.27 -13.50
CA GLU A 150 -14.11 27.48 -12.67
C GLU A 150 -12.79 27.52 -11.91
N GLU A 151 -12.25 28.73 -11.74
CA GLU A 151 -10.97 28.99 -11.09
C GLU A 151 -11.12 29.08 -9.57
N ARG A 152 -10.05 28.77 -8.82
CA ARG A 152 -10.02 28.76 -7.34
C ARG A 152 -11.04 27.84 -6.68
N LEU A 153 -11.52 26.84 -7.40
CA LEU A 153 -12.41 25.79 -6.90
C LEU A 153 -11.85 24.41 -7.29
N PRO A 154 -12.18 23.36 -6.51
CA PRO A 154 -11.85 22.00 -6.88
C PRO A 154 -12.40 21.66 -8.28
N ILE A 155 -11.54 21.10 -9.13
CA ILE A 155 -11.92 20.65 -10.46
C ILE A 155 -12.72 19.35 -10.32
N ILE A 156 -13.93 19.36 -10.86
CA ILE A 156 -14.84 18.22 -10.79
C ILE A 156 -14.60 17.30 -11.99
N PHE A 157 -13.97 16.16 -11.76
CA PHE A 157 -13.84 15.09 -12.77
C PHE A 157 -15.05 14.17 -12.67
N ASN A 158 -16.03 14.43 -13.54
CA ASN A 158 -17.34 13.79 -13.50
C ASN A 158 -17.41 12.43 -14.24
N LYS A 159 -16.42 12.09 -15.07
CA LYS A 159 -16.35 10.84 -15.83
C LYS A 159 -15.54 9.81 -15.04
N VAL A 160 -16.20 8.96 -14.27
CA VAL A 160 -15.51 7.90 -13.52
C VAL A 160 -15.11 6.77 -14.47
N LEU A 161 -13.80 6.51 -14.57
CA LEU A 161 -13.26 5.37 -15.31
C LEU A 161 -13.02 4.17 -14.39
N PHE A 162 -12.57 4.44 -13.17
CA PHE A 162 -12.31 3.47 -12.12
C PHE A 162 -12.41 4.15 -10.75
N ASN A 163 -12.98 3.50 -9.74
CA ASN A 163 -13.10 4.04 -8.38
C ASN A 163 -13.30 2.92 -7.34
N GLU A 164 -12.26 2.10 -7.15
CA GLU A 164 -12.27 1.02 -6.15
C GLU A 164 -12.16 1.60 -4.74
N GLY A 165 -13.09 1.22 -3.87
CA GLY A 165 -13.23 1.76 -2.51
C GLY A 165 -14.12 3.00 -2.43
N GLU A 166 -14.57 3.55 -3.56
CA GLU A 166 -15.44 4.74 -3.61
C GLU A 166 -14.86 5.97 -2.88
N HIS A 167 -13.54 6.04 -2.77
CA HIS A 167 -12.81 7.10 -2.05
C HIS A 167 -12.72 8.42 -2.85
N TYR A 168 -12.97 8.38 -4.17
CA TYR A 168 -13.12 9.58 -4.97
C TYR A 168 -14.59 9.98 -5.10
N ASN A 169 -14.90 11.25 -4.82
CA ASN A 169 -16.25 11.79 -4.96
C ASN A 169 -16.39 12.63 -6.24
N PRO A 170 -17.12 12.13 -7.27
CA PRO A 170 -17.29 12.83 -8.54
C PRO A 170 -18.23 14.05 -8.45
N ALA A 171 -18.95 14.25 -7.34
CA ALA A 171 -19.75 15.46 -7.15
C ALA A 171 -18.92 16.63 -6.61
N THR A 172 -17.86 16.36 -5.85
CA THR A 172 -17.01 17.40 -5.24
C THR A 172 -15.66 17.56 -5.93
N GLY A 173 -15.23 16.57 -6.72
CA GLY A 173 -13.92 16.58 -7.36
C GLY A 173 -12.77 16.12 -6.46
N LYS A 174 -13.08 15.66 -5.23
CA LYS A 174 -12.09 15.37 -4.19
C LYS A 174 -11.92 13.86 -3.96
N PHE A 175 -10.68 13.47 -3.71
CA PHE A 175 -10.34 12.19 -3.12
C PHE A 175 -10.26 12.34 -1.59
N ILE A 176 -10.90 11.43 -0.87
CA ILE A 176 -10.86 11.37 0.60
C ILE A 176 -10.16 10.09 0.98
N CYS A 177 -9.05 10.21 1.72
CA CYS A 177 -8.28 9.07 2.16
C CYS A 177 -9.05 8.24 3.20
N ALA A 178 -9.21 6.94 2.94
CA ALA A 178 -9.80 6.02 3.93
C ALA A 178 -8.74 5.24 4.72
N PHE A 179 -7.60 4.94 4.10
CA PHE A 179 -6.55 4.11 4.70
C PHE A 179 -5.25 4.89 4.81
N PRO A 180 -4.60 4.95 5.99
CA PRO A 180 -3.32 5.60 6.13
C PRO A 180 -2.26 4.88 5.27
N GLY A 181 -1.42 5.65 4.60
CA GLY A 181 -0.38 5.06 3.77
C GLY A 181 0.21 6.00 2.73
N ILE A 182 1.01 5.42 1.84
CA ILE A 182 1.70 6.11 0.76
C ILE A 182 0.86 6.01 -0.51
N TYR A 183 0.45 7.15 -1.05
CA TYR A 183 -0.34 7.25 -2.27
C TYR A 183 0.47 7.86 -3.40
N TYR A 184 0.20 7.38 -4.62
CA TYR A 184 0.68 7.99 -5.85
C TYR A 184 -0.48 8.69 -6.54
N PHE A 185 -0.26 9.95 -6.94
CA PHE A 185 -1.22 10.72 -7.74
C PHE A 185 -0.58 11.16 -9.04
N SER A 186 -1.32 11.07 -10.14
CA SER A 186 -0.93 11.61 -11.43
C SER A 186 -2.10 12.26 -12.13
N TYR A 187 -1.81 13.26 -12.95
CA TYR A 187 -2.77 13.88 -13.85
C TYR A 187 -2.13 14.14 -15.20
N ASP A 188 -2.97 14.01 -16.23
CA ASP A 188 -2.63 14.26 -17.62
C ASP A 188 -3.71 15.16 -18.19
N ILE A 189 -3.39 16.42 -18.43
CA ILE A 189 -4.37 17.46 -18.74
C ILE A 189 -4.08 18.02 -20.13
N THR A 190 -5.09 17.94 -20.99
CA THR A 190 -5.05 18.57 -22.31
C THR A 190 -5.38 20.05 -22.18
N LEU A 191 -4.60 20.89 -22.85
CA LEU A 191 -4.66 22.35 -22.81
C LEU A 191 -5.09 22.91 -24.18
N ALA A 192 -6.02 23.87 -24.20
CA ALA A 192 -6.46 24.52 -25.44
C ALA A 192 -6.88 25.99 -25.25
N ASN A 193 -6.56 26.85 -26.21
CA ASN A 193 -6.94 28.28 -26.36
C ASN A 193 -6.48 29.26 -25.25
N LYS A 194 -6.30 28.81 -24.01
CA LYS A 194 -5.80 29.59 -22.87
C LYS A 194 -4.58 28.90 -22.27
N HIS A 195 -3.84 29.56 -21.39
CA HIS A 195 -2.80 28.89 -20.61
C HIS A 195 -3.38 28.17 -19.37
N LEU A 196 -2.58 27.29 -18.79
CA LEU A 196 -2.98 26.42 -17.69
C LEU A 196 -2.12 26.67 -16.46
N ALA A 197 -2.75 26.88 -15.31
CA ALA A 197 -2.08 26.92 -14.02
C ALA A 197 -2.83 26.03 -13.03
N ILE A 198 -2.42 24.76 -12.92
CA ILE A 198 -3.07 23.77 -12.06
C ILE A 198 -2.14 23.34 -10.93
N GLY A 199 -2.72 22.96 -9.80
CA GLY A 199 -1.97 22.37 -8.71
C GLY A 199 -2.71 21.22 -8.05
N LEU A 200 -1.94 20.25 -7.58
CA LEU A 200 -2.44 19.22 -6.69
C LEU A 200 -2.44 19.78 -5.28
N VAL A 201 -3.61 19.77 -4.65
CA VAL A 201 -3.86 20.31 -3.32
C VAL A 201 -4.08 19.15 -2.37
N HIS A 202 -3.45 19.21 -1.20
CA HIS A 202 -3.67 18.30 -0.08
C HIS A 202 -4.00 19.15 1.14
N ASN A 203 -5.20 18.98 1.70
CA ASN A 203 -5.70 19.73 2.87
C ASN A 203 -5.52 21.26 2.73
N GLY A 204 -5.80 21.80 1.54
CA GLY A 204 -5.70 23.23 1.23
C GLY A 204 -4.28 23.73 0.93
N GLN A 205 -3.26 22.87 0.99
CA GLN A 205 -1.88 23.21 0.63
C GLN A 205 -1.51 22.63 -0.73
N TYR A 206 -0.95 23.47 -1.61
CA TYR A 206 -0.43 23.01 -2.90
C TYR A 206 0.83 22.16 -2.71
N ARG A 207 0.78 20.91 -3.18
CA ARG A 207 1.90 19.96 -3.14
C ARG A 207 2.75 20.02 -4.40
N ILE A 208 2.10 20.10 -5.55
CA ILE A 208 2.73 20.35 -6.84
C ILE A 208 1.94 21.42 -7.58
N ARG A 209 2.65 22.24 -8.35
CA ARG A 209 2.09 23.24 -9.25
C ARG A 209 2.66 23.01 -10.63
N THR A 210 1.79 23.00 -11.63
CA THR A 210 2.15 22.86 -13.03
C THR A 210 1.59 24.07 -13.76
N PHE A 211 2.48 24.75 -14.47
CA PHE A 211 2.12 25.84 -15.37
C PHE A 211 2.51 25.46 -16.79
N ASP A 212 1.60 25.70 -17.72
CA ASP A 212 1.86 25.50 -19.14
C ASP A 212 1.30 26.68 -19.95
N ALA A 213 2.17 27.26 -20.78
CA ALA A 213 1.93 28.45 -21.56
C ALA A 213 1.48 28.08 -22.98
N ASN A 214 0.16 28.04 -23.20
CA ASN A 214 -0.36 27.77 -24.54
C ASN A 214 0.03 28.88 -25.54
N THR A 215 0.59 28.49 -26.69
CA THR A 215 1.00 29.39 -27.79
C THR A 215 0.10 29.34 -29.03
N GLY A 216 -1.06 28.68 -28.95
CA GLY A 216 -2.08 28.60 -30.00
C GLY A 216 -2.36 27.18 -30.52
N ASN A 217 -1.69 26.17 -29.98
CA ASN A 217 -1.92 24.76 -30.28
C ASN A 217 -2.58 24.03 -29.09
N HIS A 218 -2.77 22.73 -29.24
CA HIS A 218 -3.12 21.84 -28.13
C HIS A 218 -1.83 21.30 -27.51
N ASP A 219 -1.67 21.52 -26.21
CA ASP A 219 -0.55 21.01 -25.42
C ASP A 219 -1.07 20.02 -24.37
N VAL A 220 -0.16 19.24 -23.77
CA VAL A 220 -0.49 18.32 -22.67
C VAL A 220 0.43 18.62 -21.50
N ALA A 221 -0.18 18.98 -20.37
CA ALA A 221 0.50 19.20 -19.12
C ALA A 221 0.24 18.02 -18.18
N SER A 222 1.31 17.41 -17.70
CA SER A 222 1.22 16.31 -16.73
C SER A 222 1.99 16.62 -15.45
N GLY A 223 1.56 15.98 -14.37
CA GLY A 223 2.22 16.07 -13.07
C GLY A 223 1.93 14.83 -12.26
N SER A 224 2.91 14.42 -11.45
CA SER A 224 2.74 13.30 -10.54
C SER A 224 3.57 13.50 -9.29
N THR A 225 3.11 12.93 -8.18
CA THR A 225 3.84 12.96 -6.91
C THR A 225 3.37 11.84 -6.00
N VAL A 226 4.18 11.56 -4.98
CA VAL A 226 3.91 10.59 -3.92
C VAL A 226 3.67 11.35 -2.63
N ILE A 227 2.59 11.02 -1.92
CA ILE A 227 2.18 11.70 -0.69
C ILE A 227 1.79 10.65 0.34
N TYR A 228 2.25 10.81 1.58
CA TYR A 228 1.71 10.07 2.71
C TYR A 228 0.43 10.76 3.20
N LEU A 229 -0.65 9.99 3.33
CA LEU A 229 -1.97 10.48 3.75
C LEU A 229 -2.43 9.76 5.02
N GLN A 230 -3.13 10.49 5.88
CA GLN A 230 -3.89 9.98 7.02
C GLN A 230 -5.37 9.82 6.63
N PRO A 231 -6.17 9.07 7.42
CA PRO A 231 -7.61 9.00 7.19
C PRO A 231 -8.24 10.39 7.21
N GLU A 232 -9.24 10.58 6.36
CA GLU A 232 -9.97 11.85 6.17
C GLU A 232 -9.18 12.97 5.46
N ASP A 233 -7.90 12.76 5.11
CA ASP A 233 -7.15 13.70 4.30
C ASP A 233 -7.79 13.85 2.91
N GLU A 234 -7.90 15.10 2.45
CA GLU A 234 -8.50 15.45 1.17
C GLU A 234 -7.41 15.81 0.14
N VAL A 235 -7.51 15.23 -1.06
CA VAL A 235 -6.65 15.55 -2.21
C VAL A 235 -7.49 15.89 -3.43
N TRP A 236 -7.17 17.00 -4.10
CA TRP A 236 -7.87 17.43 -5.32
C TRP A 236 -6.96 18.24 -6.26
N LEU A 237 -7.46 18.52 -7.46
CA LEU A 237 -6.83 19.45 -8.40
C LEU A 237 -7.57 20.77 -8.43
N GLU A 238 -6.83 21.86 -8.54
CA GLU A 238 -7.36 23.21 -8.53
C GLU A 238 -6.58 24.12 -9.48
N ILE A 239 -7.30 25.02 -10.17
CA ILE A 239 -6.69 26.12 -10.91
C ILE A 239 -6.45 27.28 -9.96
N PHE A 240 -5.17 27.57 -9.68
CA PHE A 240 -4.79 28.54 -8.64
C PHE A 240 -4.61 29.97 -9.16
N PHE A 241 -4.55 30.18 -10.48
CA PHE A 241 -4.28 31.48 -11.07
C PHE A 241 -5.43 31.96 -11.97
N THR A 242 -5.67 33.27 -11.96
CA THR A 242 -6.77 33.90 -12.70
C THR A 242 -6.56 33.91 -14.20
N ASP A 243 -7.60 33.59 -14.97
CA ASP A 243 -7.61 33.48 -16.44
C ASP A 243 -6.65 32.42 -17.01
N GLN A 244 -6.26 31.44 -16.18
CA GLN A 244 -5.39 30.32 -16.55
C GLN A 244 -6.13 28.98 -16.49
N ASN A 245 -7.41 29.00 -16.89
CA ASN A 245 -8.29 27.84 -16.87
C ASN A 245 -8.33 27.05 -18.19
N GLY A 246 -7.22 27.01 -18.93
CA GLY A 246 -7.16 26.40 -20.27
C GLY A 246 -7.36 24.89 -20.37
N LEU A 247 -7.77 24.23 -19.29
CA LEU A 247 -8.07 22.81 -19.28
C LEU A 247 -9.18 22.50 -20.29
N PHE A 248 -8.91 21.55 -21.17
CA PHE A 248 -9.77 21.19 -22.27
C PHE A 248 -10.12 19.70 -22.25
N SER A 249 -11.35 19.39 -22.64
CA SER A 249 -11.80 18.03 -22.91
C SER A 249 -12.82 18.04 -24.04
N ASP A 250 -12.64 17.09 -24.95
CA ASP A 250 -13.54 16.82 -26.07
C ASP A 250 -13.85 15.31 -26.14
N PRO A 251 -15.12 14.91 -26.23
CA PRO A 251 -15.51 13.50 -26.29
C PRO A 251 -14.94 12.72 -27.49
N GLY A 252 -14.49 13.40 -28.55
CA GLY A 252 -14.03 12.78 -29.79
C GLY A 252 -12.53 12.48 -29.84
N TRP A 253 -11.68 13.28 -29.18
CA TRP A 253 -10.23 13.15 -29.35
C TRP A 253 -9.36 13.67 -28.19
N ALA A 254 -9.93 14.29 -27.14
CA ALA A 254 -9.16 14.88 -26.05
C ALA A 254 -9.73 14.55 -24.67
N ASP A 255 -9.04 13.68 -23.93
CA ASP A 255 -9.34 13.42 -22.52
C ASP A 255 -8.37 14.21 -21.62
N SER A 256 -8.87 14.62 -20.46
CA SER A 256 -8.08 15.15 -19.36
C SER A 256 -8.38 14.28 -18.13
N LEU A 257 -7.34 13.70 -17.54
CA LEU A 257 -7.42 12.62 -16.58
C LEU A 257 -6.75 12.99 -15.25
N PHE A 258 -7.31 12.46 -14.17
CA PHE A 258 -6.73 12.49 -12.83
C PHE A 258 -6.85 11.09 -12.22
N SER A 259 -5.74 10.57 -11.73
CA SER A 259 -5.67 9.22 -11.18
C SER A 259 -4.88 9.22 -9.87
N GLY A 260 -5.23 8.28 -8.99
CA GLY A 260 -4.47 8.06 -7.77
C GLY A 260 -4.73 6.69 -7.18
N PHE A 261 -3.72 6.13 -6.52
CA PHE A 261 -3.83 4.82 -5.89
C PHE A 261 -2.88 4.66 -4.71
N LEU A 262 -3.27 3.77 -3.79
CA LEU A 262 -2.48 3.35 -2.65
C LEU A 262 -1.32 2.45 -3.11
N LEU A 263 -0.09 2.84 -2.77
CA LEU A 263 1.11 2.03 -2.99
C LEU A 263 1.34 1.07 -1.82
N TYR A 264 1.39 1.63 -0.61
CA TYR A 264 1.68 0.88 0.61
C TYR A 264 0.78 1.38 1.73
N VAL A 265 0.06 0.47 2.37
CA VAL A 265 -0.67 0.74 3.62
C VAL A 265 0.35 0.90 4.74
N ASP A 266 0.05 1.76 5.70
CA ASP A 266 0.79 1.81 6.95
C ASP A 266 0.73 0.46 7.70
N THR A 267 1.89 -0.04 8.14
CA THR A 267 1.99 -1.33 8.82
C THR A 267 1.28 -1.33 10.16
N ASP A 268 1.35 -0.20 10.89
CA ASP A 268 0.74 -0.08 12.21
C ASP A 268 -0.79 -0.20 12.13
N TYR A 269 -1.37 0.27 11.01
CA TYR A 269 -2.79 0.15 10.74
C TYR A 269 -3.21 -1.27 10.31
N LEU A 270 -2.35 -1.98 9.58
CA LEU A 270 -2.60 -3.39 9.25
C LEU A 270 -2.59 -4.27 10.50
N ASP A 271 -1.65 -4.01 11.42
CA ASP A 271 -1.54 -4.76 12.67
C ASP A 271 -2.79 -4.54 13.54
N SER A 272 -3.31 -3.32 13.66
CA SER A 272 -4.53 -3.06 14.44
C SER A 272 -5.77 -3.78 13.90
N ILE A 273 -5.94 -3.86 12.58
CA ILE A 273 -7.08 -4.59 12.00
C ILE A 273 -6.97 -6.09 12.28
N SER A 274 -5.74 -6.62 12.34
CA SER A 274 -5.52 -8.05 12.61
C SER A 274 -5.87 -8.46 14.04
N GLU A 275 -5.82 -7.53 15.00
CA GLU A 275 -6.14 -7.76 16.41
C GLU A 275 -7.66 -7.70 16.68
N ASP A 276 -8.41 -6.86 15.96
CA ASP A 276 -9.86 -6.68 16.16
C ASP A 276 -10.70 -7.88 15.66
N ASP A 277 -10.19 -8.68 14.72
CA ASP A 277 -10.83 -9.92 14.23
C ASP A 277 -10.73 -11.11 15.24
N GLU A 278 -10.12 -10.92 16.42
CA GLU A 278 -10.01 -11.90 17.51
C GLU A 278 -11.10 -11.79 18.61
N LEU A 279 -12.12 -10.93 18.48
CA LEU A 279 -13.21 -10.77 19.46
C LEU A 279 -14.52 -11.51 19.12
#